data_AF-A0A0M3AHC1-F1
#
_entry.id   AF-A0A0M3AHC1-F1
#
_cell.length_a   1.000
_cell.length_b   1.000
_cell.length_c   1.000
_cell.angle_alpha   90.00
_cell.angle_beta   90.00
_cell.angle_gamma   90.00
#
_symmetry.space_group_name_H-M   'P 1'
#
loop_
_entity.id
_entity.type
_entity.pdbx_description
1 polymer ?
#
loop_
_entity_poly.entity_id
_entity_poly.type
_entity_poly.pdbx_seq_one_letter_code
_entity_poly.pdbx_strand_id
1 'polypeptide(L)'
;WRSCAAQGRPLRANGEPYRGMNTFWLWLAAEQCGYRSRHWMTYRQAQTLGGQVRAGEQAQFAIFYKAYSKKVDSSERPGELVDEHRRVMRSYAVFNADQIDALPSDFYPEPLSLVPPGDRLGARAQRFVDRLPARLRTGGDRAYYNLRADLITMPPVEQFDTRAAWAATLAHEAGHWTGHPDRLARSFGKRFGDQAYAFEELVAL
;
A
#
# COMPACT_ATOMS: atom_id res chain seq x y z
N TRP A 1 3.27 8.42 -17.27
CA TRP A 1 1.95 8.77 -16.69
C TRP A 1 2.17 9.76 -15.56
N ARG A 2 1.46 10.90 -15.53
CA ARG A 2 1.57 11.89 -14.43
C ARG A 2 0.23 11.98 -13.74
N SER A 3 0.19 11.56 -12.47
CA SER A 3 -1.01 11.62 -11.63
C SER A 3 -1.20 13.04 -11.07
N CYS A 4 -2.42 13.57 -11.13
CA CYS A 4 -2.82 14.81 -10.48
C CYS A 4 -3.09 14.66 -8.96
N ALA A 5 -3.04 13.43 -8.44
CA ALA A 5 -3.22 13.18 -7.01
C ALA A 5 -1.93 13.50 -6.24
N ALA A 6 -2.05 14.00 -5.02
CA ALA A 6 -0.89 14.15 -4.15
C ALA A 6 -0.21 12.79 -3.96
N GLN A 7 1.10 12.75 -4.14
CA GLN A 7 1.87 11.52 -4.17
C GLN A 7 1.82 10.79 -2.80
N GLY A 8 1.54 9.48 -2.82
CA GLY A 8 1.65 8.58 -1.67
C GLY A 8 0.33 7.92 -1.26
N ARG A 9 0.40 7.05 -0.24
CA ARG A 9 -0.75 6.24 0.20
C ARG A 9 -1.92 7.11 0.69
N PRO A 10 -3.17 6.71 0.43
CA PRO A 10 -4.34 7.29 1.10
C PRO A 10 -4.16 7.27 2.62
N LEU A 11 -4.52 8.37 3.27
CA LEU A 11 -4.39 8.61 4.70
C LEU A 11 -5.77 8.72 5.34
N ARG A 12 -5.88 8.28 6.57
CA ARG A 12 -7.04 8.56 7.44
C ARG A 12 -7.00 10.02 7.90
N ALA A 13 -8.10 10.51 8.47
CA ALA A 13 -8.18 11.85 9.07
C ALA A 13 -7.03 12.20 10.04
N ASN A 14 -6.46 11.22 10.74
CA ASN A 14 -5.35 11.38 11.68
C ASN A 14 -3.96 11.26 11.04
N GLY A 15 -3.86 11.19 9.71
CA GLY A 15 -2.60 11.05 8.97
C GLY A 15 -2.06 9.62 8.88
N GLU A 16 -2.69 8.63 9.53
CA GLU A 16 -2.25 7.23 9.42
C GLU A 16 -2.57 6.66 8.03
N PRO A 17 -1.60 5.99 7.36
CA PRO A 17 -1.86 5.36 6.07
C PRO A 17 -2.89 4.24 6.16
N TYR A 18 -3.79 4.18 5.17
CA TYR A 18 -4.59 2.99 4.92
C TYR A 18 -3.69 1.79 4.58
N ARG A 19 -4.22 0.58 4.76
CA ARG A 19 -3.52 -0.69 4.57
C ARG A 19 -4.35 -1.66 3.74
N GLY A 20 -3.68 -2.58 3.05
CA GLY A 20 -4.32 -3.63 2.26
C GLY A 20 -5.24 -3.08 1.17
N MET A 21 -6.37 -3.73 0.96
CA MET A 21 -7.33 -3.41 -0.11
C MET A 21 -7.79 -1.94 -0.11
N ASN A 22 -7.92 -1.31 1.06
CA ASN A 22 -8.29 0.11 1.13
C ASN A 22 -7.24 1.03 0.48
N THR A 23 -5.97 0.64 0.49
CA THR A 23 -4.91 1.44 -0.15
C THR A 23 -5.13 1.48 -1.65
N PHE A 24 -5.38 0.31 -2.25
CA PHE A 24 -5.65 0.17 -3.67
C PHE A 24 -6.96 0.87 -4.06
N TRP A 25 -8.05 0.55 -3.36
CA TRP A 25 -9.38 1.07 -3.67
C TRP A 25 -9.47 2.60 -3.59
N LEU A 26 -8.99 3.20 -2.49
CA LEU A 26 -9.06 4.65 -2.32
C LEU A 26 -8.11 5.40 -3.26
N TRP A 27 -7.03 4.75 -3.70
CA TRP A 27 -6.14 5.33 -4.71
C TRP A 27 -6.83 5.37 -6.08
N LEU A 28 -7.47 4.27 -6.48
CA LEU A 28 -8.27 4.21 -7.71
C LEU A 28 -9.42 5.21 -7.68
N ALA A 29 -10.14 5.32 -6.55
CA ALA A 29 -11.23 6.28 -6.41
C ALA A 29 -10.73 7.74 -6.47
N ALA A 30 -9.55 8.03 -5.89
CA ALA A 30 -8.94 9.36 -6.02
C ALA A 30 -8.62 9.68 -7.48
N GLU A 31 -8.04 8.74 -8.21
CA GLU A 31 -7.70 8.94 -9.61
C GLU A 31 -8.93 9.10 -10.50
N GLN A 32 -9.92 8.23 -10.35
CA GLN A 32 -11.16 8.25 -11.14
C GLN A 32 -11.97 9.53 -10.92
N CYS A 33 -12.01 10.03 -9.68
CA CYS A 33 -12.76 11.25 -9.34
C CYS A 33 -11.90 12.52 -9.42
N GLY A 34 -10.61 12.41 -9.74
CA GLY A 34 -9.70 13.56 -9.82
C GLY A 34 -9.37 14.21 -8.46
N TYR A 35 -9.49 13.47 -7.36
CA TYR A 35 -9.16 13.97 -6.03
C TYR A 35 -7.65 14.12 -5.85
N ARG A 36 -7.26 15.28 -5.34
CA ARG A 36 -5.90 15.70 -5.07
C ARG A 36 -5.50 15.30 -3.66
N SER A 37 -6.35 15.50 -2.66
CA SER A 37 -6.00 15.13 -1.29
C SER A 37 -5.85 13.63 -1.10
N ARG A 38 -4.90 13.27 -0.25
CA ARG A 38 -4.69 11.89 0.22
C ARG A 38 -5.59 11.55 1.40
N HIS A 39 -6.22 12.52 2.03
CA HIS A 39 -6.98 12.30 3.26
C HIS A 39 -8.41 11.86 2.96
N TRP A 40 -8.79 10.75 3.61
CA TRP A 40 -10.13 10.19 3.57
C TRP A 40 -10.67 10.09 4.99
N MET A 41 -11.94 10.45 5.16
CA MET A 41 -12.56 10.49 6.48
C MET A 41 -14.06 10.26 6.41
N THR A 42 -14.63 9.73 7.48
CA THR A 42 -16.09 9.59 7.60
C THR A 42 -16.77 10.95 7.76
N TYR A 43 -18.06 11.03 7.45
CA TYR A 43 -18.86 12.25 7.65
C TYR A 43 -18.73 12.83 9.06
N ARG A 44 -18.81 11.98 10.09
CA ARG A 44 -18.67 12.41 11.49
C ARG A 44 -17.28 12.97 11.81
N GLN A 45 -16.23 12.42 11.21
CA GLN A 45 -14.87 12.94 11.38
C GLN A 45 -14.72 14.30 10.72
N ALA A 46 -15.29 14.49 9.52
CA ALA A 46 -15.31 15.79 8.86
C ALA A 46 -15.97 16.85 9.75
N GLN A 47 -17.16 16.54 10.30
CA GLN A 47 -17.87 17.45 11.21
C GLN A 47 -17.08 17.75 12.49
N THR A 48 -16.40 16.76 13.06
CA THR A 48 -15.56 16.94 14.25
C THR A 48 -14.38 17.89 13.98
N LEU A 49 -13.89 17.90 12.74
CA LEU A 49 -12.83 18.80 12.27
C LEU A 49 -13.36 20.16 11.80
N GLY A 50 -14.66 20.44 11.98
CA GLY A 50 -15.30 21.68 11.53
C GLY A 50 -15.64 21.72 10.04
N GLY A 51 -15.40 20.63 9.32
CA GLY A 51 -15.67 20.53 7.89
C GLY A 51 -17.08 20.06 7.56
N GLN A 52 -17.58 20.45 6.39
CA GLN A 52 -18.89 20.05 5.87
C GLN A 52 -18.74 19.40 4.50
N VAL A 53 -19.21 18.16 4.36
CA VAL A 53 -19.28 17.51 3.04
C VAL A 53 -20.25 18.30 2.17
N ARG A 54 -19.85 18.64 0.94
CA ARG A 54 -20.71 19.37 0.00
C ARG A 54 -21.95 18.57 -0.38
N ALA A 55 -23.04 19.28 -0.63
CA ALA A 55 -24.29 18.64 -1.04
C ALA A 55 -24.12 17.92 -2.38
N GLY A 56 -24.59 16.68 -2.46
CA GLY A 56 -24.51 15.85 -3.67
C GLY A 56 -23.23 15.02 -3.82
N GLU A 57 -22.23 15.23 -2.97
CA GLU A 57 -21.00 14.43 -2.97
C GLU A 57 -21.28 12.97 -2.58
N GLN A 58 -20.67 12.03 -3.30
CA GLN A 58 -20.82 10.60 -3.06
C GLN A 58 -19.66 10.04 -2.24
N ALA A 59 -20.00 9.25 -1.22
CA ALA A 59 -19.01 8.57 -0.40
C ALA A 59 -18.40 7.37 -1.15
N GLN A 60 -17.16 7.04 -0.79
CA GLN A 60 -16.50 5.78 -1.12
C GLN A 60 -16.57 4.83 0.08
N PHE A 61 -16.51 3.52 -0.14
CA PHE A 61 -16.42 2.57 0.97
C PHE A 61 -14.95 2.34 1.38
N ALA A 62 -14.71 2.16 2.67
CA ALA A 62 -13.48 1.61 3.22
C ALA A 62 -13.81 0.40 4.09
N ILE A 63 -13.06 -0.69 3.94
CA ILE A 63 -13.29 -1.96 4.63
C ILE A 63 -12.46 -2.01 5.91
N PHE A 64 -13.12 -2.22 7.04
CA PHE A 64 -12.48 -2.59 8.29
C PHE A 64 -12.59 -4.08 8.51
N TYR A 65 -11.46 -4.72 8.76
CA TYR A 65 -11.39 -6.12 9.12
C TYR A 65 -10.64 -6.28 10.45
N LYS A 66 -11.24 -7.00 11.39
CA LYS A 66 -10.62 -7.33 12.67
C LYS A 66 -10.96 -8.76 13.07
N ALA A 67 -9.94 -9.53 13.41
CA ALA A 67 -10.09 -10.79 14.13
C ALA A 67 -9.92 -10.54 15.63
N TYR A 68 -10.76 -11.14 16.46
CA TYR A 68 -10.64 -11.10 17.92
C TYR A 68 -11.16 -12.39 18.54
N SER A 69 -10.60 -12.76 19.69
CA SER A 69 -11.10 -13.87 20.49
C SER A 69 -12.08 -13.34 21.53
N LYS A 70 -13.19 -14.04 21.74
CA LYS A 70 -14.13 -13.77 22.82
C LYS A 70 -14.27 -15.03 23.65
N LYS A 71 -14.11 -14.91 24.96
CA LYS A 71 -14.44 -15.98 25.90
C LYS A 71 -15.95 -16.20 25.92
N VAL A 72 -16.39 -17.41 25.60
CA VAL A 72 -17.79 -17.84 25.62
C VAL A 72 -17.91 -19.12 26.41
N ASP A 73 -19.07 -19.37 27.00
CA ASP A 73 -19.31 -20.64 27.70
C ASP A 73 -19.22 -21.81 26.73
N SER A 74 -18.53 -22.86 27.16
CA SER A 74 -18.44 -24.12 26.45
C SER A 74 -19.82 -24.75 26.33
N SER A 75 -20.20 -25.11 25.11
CA SER A 75 -21.40 -25.92 24.86
C SER A 75 -21.27 -27.35 25.41
N GLU A 76 -20.03 -27.82 25.63
CA GLU A 76 -19.75 -29.18 26.10
C GLU A 76 -19.58 -29.25 27.63
N ARG A 77 -19.19 -28.15 28.28
CA ARG A 77 -18.87 -28.11 29.71
C ARG A 77 -19.38 -26.81 30.36
N PRO A 78 -20.57 -26.84 30.99
CA PRO A 78 -21.12 -25.67 31.67
C PRO A 78 -20.16 -25.11 32.73
N GLY A 79 -19.80 -23.82 32.61
CA GLY A 79 -18.87 -23.13 33.50
C GLY A 79 -17.41 -23.06 33.03
N GLU A 80 -17.07 -23.71 31.91
CA GLU A 80 -15.76 -23.55 31.25
C GLU A 80 -15.84 -22.50 30.14
N LEU A 81 -14.97 -21.48 30.19
CA LEU A 81 -14.87 -20.46 29.14
C LEU A 81 -13.90 -20.90 28.06
N VAL A 82 -14.37 -20.99 26.82
CA VAL A 82 -13.55 -21.29 25.63
C VAL A 82 -13.33 -20.02 24.81
N ASP A 83 -12.15 -19.91 24.21
CA ASP A 83 -11.83 -18.81 23.29
C ASP A 83 -12.47 -19.08 21.92
N GLU A 84 -13.53 -18.32 21.61
CA GLU A 84 -14.15 -18.33 20.29
C GLU A 84 -13.51 -17.26 19.40
N HIS A 85 -12.88 -17.70 18.31
CA HIS A 85 -12.31 -16.81 17.31
C HIS A 85 -13.39 -16.23 16.41
N ARG A 86 -13.60 -14.91 16.50
CA ARG A 86 -14.55 -14.19 15.66
C ARG A 86 -13.82 -13.28 14.68
N ARG A 87 -14.39 -13.15 13.48
CA ARG A 87 -13.92 -12.27 12.41
C ARG A 87 -15.03 -11.28 12.09
N VAL A 88 -14.71 -10.00 12.12
CA VAL A 88 -15.66 -8.94 11.77
C VAL A 88 -15.12 -8.19 10.56
N MET A 89 -15.96 -8.09 9.54
CA MET A 89 -15.79 -7.22 8.40
C MET A 89 -16.90 -6.18 8.41
N ARG A 90 -16.54 -4.90 8.31
CA ARG A 90 -17.50 -3.79 8.21
C ARG A 90 -17.03 -2.83 7.13
N SER A 91 -17.95 -2.30 6.35
CA SER A 91 -17.68 -1.17 5.46
C SER A 91 -18.04 0.13 6.17
N TYR A 92 -17.28 1.18 5.87
CA TYR A 92 -17.53 2.55 6.32
C TYR A 92 -17.58 3.46 5.10
N ALA A 93 -18.54 4.39 5.09
CA ALA A 93 -18.59 5.46 4.10
C ALA A 93 -17.55 6.53 4.46
N VAL A 94 -16.64 6.82 3.54
CA VAL A 94 -15.59 7.83 3.65
C VAL A 94 -15.64 8.79 2.48
N PHE A 95 -15.30 10.04 2.74
CA PHE A 95 -15.21 11.13 1.77
C PHE A 95 -13.75 11.56 1.68
N ASN A 96 -13.31 11.94 0.48
CA ASN A 96 -12.02 12.58 0.30
C ASN A 96 -12.08 14.01 0.85
N ALA A 97 -10.98 14.55 1.39
CA ALA A 97 -10.92 15.92 1.87
C ALA A 97 -11.30 16.95 0.79
N ASP A 98 -11.05 16.67 -0.49
CA ASP A 98 -11.46 17.52 -1.60
C ASP A 98 -12.99 17.67 -1.69
N GLN A 99 -13.78 16.73 -1.16
CA GLN A 99 -15.25 16.74 -1.14
C GLN A 99 -15.84 17.56 0.03
N ILE A 100 -14.97 18.07 0.91
CA ILE A 100 -15.34 18.65 2.19
C ILE A 100 -14.86 20.11 2.19
N ASP A 101 -15.75 21.02 2.57
CA ASP A 101 -15.42 22.43 2.76
C ASP A 101 -15.05 22.70 4.23
N ALA A 102 -14.35 23.80 4.48
CA ALA A 102 -13.97 24.28 5.82
C ALA A 102 -13.07 23.34 6.64
N LEU A 103 -12.37 22.38 6.01
CA LEU A 103 -11.30 21.65 6.70
C LEU A 103 -10.06 22.55 6.90
N PRO A 104 -9.21 22.23 7.89
CA PRO A 104 -7.88 22.82 8.00
C PRO A 104 -7.07 22.69 6.70
N SER A 105 -6.24 23.69 6.40
CA SER A 105 -5.45 23.77 5.16
C SER A 105 -4.57 22.55 4.92
N ASP A 106 -4.09 21.90 5.99
CA ASP A 106 -3.23 20.71 5.95
C ASP A 106 -3.88 19.50 5.25
N PHE A 107 -5.21 19.49 5.15
CA PHE A 107 -5.95 18.45 4.42
C PHE A 107 -5.92 18.65 2.91
N TYR A 108 -5.55 19.83 2.41
CA TYR A 108 -5.48 20.13 0.99
C TYR A 108 -4.01 20.22 0.55
N PRO A 109 -3.58 19.39 -0.42
CA PRO A 109 -2.20 19.39 -0.85
C PRO A 109 -1.87 20.68 -1.61
N GLU A 110 -0.70 21.25 -1.34
CA GLU A 110 -0.17 22.31 -2.18
C GLU A 110 0.04 21.82 -3.63
N PRO A 111 -0.16 22.69 -4.63
CA PRO A 111 0.20 22.38 -6.00
C PRO A 111 1.67 21.97 -6.08
N LEU A 112 1.94 20.73 -6.50
CA LEU A 112 3.29 20.26 -6.72
C LEU A 112 3.93 21.08 -7.85
N SER A 113 4.97 21.85 -7.52
CA SER A 113 5.88 22.40 -8.53
C SER A 113 6.71 21.26 -9.11
N LEU A 114 6.35 20.83 -10.31
CA LEU A 114 7.01 19.73 -11.02
C LEU A 114 8.30 20.22 -11.69
N VAL A 115 9.34 20.46 -10.88
CA VAL A 115 10.71 20.49 -11.44
C VAL A 115 11.12 19.04 -11.71
N PRO A 116 11.54 18.66 -12.93
CA PRO A 116 12.06 17.32 -13.17
C PRO A 116 13.29 17.13 -12.26
N PRO A 117 13.29 16.17 -11.33
CA PRO A 117 14.53 15.85 -10.66
C PRO A 117 15.52 15.40 -11.74
N GLY A 118 16.75 15.92 -11.71
CA GLY A 118 17.84 15.34 -12.50
C GLY A 118 17.98 13.84 -12.17
N ASP A 119 18.71 13.08 -12.98
CA ASP A 119 18.83 11.63 -12.80
C ASP A 119 19.62 11.26 -11.51
N ARG A 120 18.93 11.40 -10.38
CA ARG A 120 19.41 11.20 -9.01
C ARG A 120 18.26 10.68 -8.17
N LEU A 121 18.56 9.71 -7.32
CA LEU A 121 17.60 9.23 -6.34
C LEU A 121 17.39 10.28 -5.25
N GLY A 122 16.14 10.53 -4.89
CA GLY A 122 15.83 11.32 -3.70
C GLY A 122 16.36 10.64 -2.44
N ALA A 123 16.67 11.41 -1.40
CA ALA A 123 17.32 10.91 -0.18
C ALA A 123 16.58 9.73 0.48
N ARG A 124 15.25 9.66 0.37
CA ARG A 124 14.46 8.53 0.86
C ARG A 124 14.70 7.24 0.07
N ALA A 125 14.74 7.32 -1.26
CA ALA A 125 14.98 6.18 -2.12
C ALA A 125 16.42 5.67 -1.95
N GLN A 126 17.39 6.58 -1.89
CA GLN A 126 18.79 6.21 -1.62
C GLN A 126 18.93 5.45 -0.30
N ARG A 127 18.36 5.98 0.80
CA ARG A 127 18.36 5.27 2.10
C ARG A 127 17.71 3.90 2.07
N PHE A 128 16.68 3.71 1.24
CA PHE A 128 16.04 2.41 1.08
C PHE A 128 17.00 1.42 0.41
N VAL A 129 17.61 1.81 -0.70
CA VAL A 129 18.61 1.00 -1.43
C VAL A 129 19.76 0.63 -0.49
N ASP A 130 20.31 1.61 0.24
CA ASP A 130 21.46 1.40 1.13
C ASP A 130 21.16 0.47 2.32
N ARG A 131 19.89 0.41 2.76
CA ARG A 131 19.46 -0.42 3.90
C ARG A 131 18.79 -1.72 3.49
N LEU A 132 18.67 -2.00 2.20
CA LEU A 132 18.10 -3.26 1.73
C LEU A 132 19.06 -4.41 2.12
N PRO A 133 18.66 -5.35 2.99
CA PRO A 133 19.56 -6.42 3.44
C PRO A 133 19.72 -7.55 2.41
N ALA A 134 19.07 -7.44 1.25
CA ALA A 134 19.17 -8.43 0.20
C ALA A 134 20.59 -8.44 -0.38
N ARG A 135 21.11 -9.65 -0.65
CA ARG A 135 22.38 -9.79 -1.36
C ARG A 135 22.17 -9.34 -2.80
N LEU A 136 23.05 -8.45 -3.27
CA LEU A 136 23.00 -7.89 -4.62
C LEU A 136 24.20 -8.36 -5.43
N ARG A 137 23.95 -8.75 -6.67
CA ARG A 137 24.97 -8.99 -7.69
C ARG A 137 24.67 -8.16 -8.92
N THR A 138 25.66 -7.42 -9.39
CA THR A 138 25.57 -6.70 -10.65
C THR A 138 26.10 -7.57 -11.79
N GLY A 139 25.35 -7.72 -12.87
CA GLY A 139 25.79 -8.42 -14.08
C GLY A 139 24.66 -8.84 -15.00
N GLY A 140 25.02 -9.13 -16.25
CA GLY A 140 24.05 -9.49 -17.30
C GLY A 140 23.21 -8.29 -17.76
N ASP A 141 22.09 -8.61 -18.42
CA ASP A 141 21.14 -7.70 -19.04
C ASP A 141 19.70 -7.88 -18.51
N ARG A 142 19.53 -8.68 -17.44
CA ARG A 142 18.22 -8.95 -16.81
C ARG A 142 18.28 -8.79 -15.30
N ALA A 143 17.23 -8.19 -14.75
CA ALA A 143 16.96 -8.18 -13.32
C ALA A 143 16.12 -9.39 -12.92
N TYR A 144 16.46 -10.04 -11.80
CA TYR A 144 15.66 -11.13 -11.22
C TYR A 144 16.12 -11.48 -9.79
N TYR A 145 15.19 -11.93 -8.98
CA TYR A 145 15.47 -12.63 -7.73
C TYR A 145 15.68 -14.14 -7.95
N ASN A 146 16.82 -14.67 -7.51
CA ASN A 146 17.11 -16.10 -7.52
C ASN A 146 16.77 -16.74 -6.17
N LEU A 147 15.67 -17.50 -6.14
CA LEU A 147 15.18 -18.17 -4.92
C LEU A 147 16.20 -19.16 -4.33
N ARG A 148 16.92 -19.93 -5.15
CA ARG A 148 17.85 -20.96 -4.66
C ARG A 148 19.12 -20.37 -4.05
N ALA A 149 19.60 -19.26 -4.61
CA ALA A 149 20.82 -18.59 -4.18
C ALA A 149 20.56 -17.50 -3.12
N ASP A 150 19.30 -17.18 -2.86
CA ASP A 150 18.84 -16.03 -2.08
C ASP A 150 19.60 -14.74 -2.46
N LEU A 151 19.51 -14.38 -3.74
CA LEU A 151 20.30 -13.31 -4.36
C LEU A 151 19.48 -12.56 -5.39
N ILE A 152 19.50 -11.23 -5.35
CA ILE A 152 18.97 -10.38 -6.41
C ILE A 152 20.09 -10.08 -7.41
N THR A 153 19.85 -10.35 -8.69
CA THR A 153 20.73 -9.94 -9.79
C THR A 153 20.15 -8.72 -10.47
N MET A 154 20.97 -7.69 -10.66
CA MET A 154 20.61 -6.45 -11.36
C MET A 154 21.60 -6.19 -12.51
N PRO A 155 21.15 -5.70 -13.68
CA PRO A 155 22.06 -5.14 -14.67
C PRO A 155 22.81 -3.92 -14.10
N PRO A 156 23.95 -3.54 -14.71
CA PRO A 156 24.59 -2.25 -14.45
C PRO A 156 23.58 -1.09 -14.56
N VAL A 157 23.70 -0.10 -13.68
CA VAL A 157 22.74 1.02 -13.60
C VAL A 157 22.68 1.82 -14.91
N GLU A 158 23.77 1.81 -15.67
CA GLU A 158 23.94 2.46 -16.96
C GLU A 158 23.07 1.85 -18.07
N GLN A 159 22.54 0.64 -17.86
CA GLN A 159 21.61 0.00 -18.80
C GLN A 159 20.15 0.43 -18.57
N PHE A 160 19.88 1.30 -17.59
CA PHE A 160 18.54 1.82 -17.30
C PHE A 160 18.42 3.27 -17.74
N ASP A 161 17.23 3.67 -18.22
CA ASP A 161 16.95 5.04 -18.65
C ASP A 161 17.13 6.07 -17.53
N THR A 162 16.86 5.67 -16.29
CA THR A 162 17.03 6.50 -15.10
C THR A 162 17.41 5.64 -13.89
N ARG A 163 18.07 6.26 -12.91
CA ARG A 163 18.29 5.67 -11.59
C ARG A 163 16.99 5.35 -10.87
N ALA A 164 15.93 6.13 -11.13
CA ALA A 164 14.60 5.85 -10.61
C ALA A 164 14.03 4.53 -11.18
N ALA A 165 14.21 4.27 -12.47
CA ALA A 165 13.84 3.00 -13.08
C ALA A 165 14.66 1.85 -12.48
N TRP A 166 15.97 2.00 -12.36
CA TRP A 166 16.83 1.01 -11.70
C TRP A 166 16.38 0.70 -10.26
N ALA A 167 16.10 1.73 -9.46
CA ALA A 167 15.67 1.56 -8.07
C ALA A 167 14.26 0.96 -7.96
N ALA A 168 13.37 1.27 -8.90
CA ALA A 168 12.04 0.67 -8.97
C ALA A 168 12.14 -0.82 -9.31
N THR A 169 12.97 -1.20 -10.29
CA THR A 169 13.24 -2.60 -10.62
C THR A 169 13.86 -3.34 -9.44
N LEU A 170 14.84 -2.73 -8.75
CA LEU A 170 15.39 -3.33 -7.53
C LEU A 170 14.32 -3.52 -6.43
N ALA A 171 13.43 -2.55 -6.25
CA ALA A 171 12.36 -2.66 -5.26
C ALA A 171 11.36 -3.78 -5.60
N HIS A 172 11.07 -3.98 -6.88
CA HIS A 172 10.24 -5.09 -7.37
C HIS A 172 10.90 -6.46 -7.07
N GLU A 173 12.19 -6.62 -7.42
CA GLU A 173 12.93 -7.85 -7.08
C GLU A 173 13.08 -8.06 -5.58
N ALA A 174 13.16 -6.98 -4.79
CA ALA A 174 13.12 -7.05 -3.34
C ALA A 174 11.74 -7.53 -2.83
N GLY A 175 10.66 -7.20 -3.55
CA GLY A 175 9.33 -7.77 -3.36
C GLY A 175 9.38 -9.29 -3.42
N HIS A 176 9.87 -9.85 -4.52
CA HIS A 176 10.10 -11.30 -4.70
C HIS A 176 11.02 -11.87 -3.61
N TRP A 177 12.12 -11.18 -3.30
CA TRP A 177 13.06 -11.57 -2.24
C TRP A 177 12.33 -11.80 -0.91
N THR A 178 11.41 -10.93 -0.48
CA THR A 178 10.69 -11.13 0.79
C THR A 178 9.88 -12.44 0.86
N GLY A 179 9.58 -13.09 -0.28
CA GLY A 179 8.81 -14.33 -0.37
C GLY A 179 9.57 -15.61 -0.01
N HIS A 180 10.90 -15.56 0.16
CA HIS A 180 11.72 -16.74 0.50
C HIS A 180 11.21 -17.50 1.74
N PRO A 181 11.40 -18.84 1.81
CA PRO A 181 10.97 -19.67 2.93
C PRO A 181 11.41 -19.17 4.31
N ASP A 182 12.61 -18.61 4.42
CA ASP A 182 13.14 -18.09 5.70
C ASP A 182 12.63 -16.67 6.05
N ARG A 183 11.74 -16.09 5.23
CA ARG A 183 11.17 -14.74 5.42
C ARG A 183 9.66 -14.81 5.56
N LEU A 184 8.90 -14.38 4.55
CA LEU A 184 7.43 -14.41 4.61
C LEU A 184 6.86 -15.77 4.19
N ALA A 185 7.70 -16.69 3.69
CA ALA A 185 7.32 -18.04 3.28
C ALA A 185 6.03 -18.05 2.43
N ARG A 186 5.97 -17.15 1.44
CA ARG A 186 4.76 -17.00 0.62
C ARG A 186 4.58 -18.26 -0.22
N SER A 187 3.52 -19.01 0.09
CA SER A 187 3.09 -20.18 -0.67
C SER A 187 1.64 -19.97 -1.09
N PHE A 188 1.38 -19.97 -2.39
CA PHE A 188 0.03 -19.72 -2.93
C PHE A 188 -0.80 -20.99 -3.12
N GLY A 189 -0.52 -22.04 -2.33
CA GLY A 189 -1.18 -23.34 -2.41
C GLY A 189 -0.93 -24.04 -3.76
N LYS A 190 -1.74 -25.07 -4.08
CA LYS A 190 -1.71 -25.80 -5.37
C LYS A 190 -2.28 -24.95 -6.52
N ARG A 191 -1.75 -23.76 -6.76
CA ARG A 191 -1.93 -23.05 -8.04
C ARG A 191 -0.85 -23.59 -8.97
N PHE A 192 -1.24 -24.32 -10.00
CA PHE A 192 -0.31 -24.94 -10.93
C PHE A 192 0.24 -23.89 -11.91
N GLY A 193 1.55 -23.98 -12.22
CA GLY A 193 2.19 -23.25 -13.31
C GLY A 193 2.16 -21.72 -13.21
N ASP A 194 1.98 -21.07 -14.36
CA ASP A 194 2.03 -19.61 -14.57
C ASP A 194 1.09 -18.80 -13.66
N GLN A 195 0.05 -19.41 -13.09
CA GLN A 195 -0.91 -18.72 -12.21
C GLN A 195 -0.36 -18.44 -10.81
N ALA A 196 0.48 -19.33 -10.27
CA ALA A 196 1.17 -19.05 -9.00
C ALA A 196 2.22 -17.97 -9.18
N TYR A 197 2.94 -18.01 -10.31
CA TYR A 197 3.92 -17.00 -10.69
C TYR A 197 3.26 -15.64 -10.94
N ALA A 198 2.20 -15.56 -11.73
CA ALA A 198 1.45 -14.33 -11.98
C ALA A 198 0.86 -13.72 -10.70
N PHE A 199 0.49 -14.55 -9.71
CA PHE A 199 0.02 -14.04 -8.43
C PHE A 199 1.15 -13.51 -7.56
N GLU A 200 2.34 -14.12 -7.60
CA GLU A 200 3.52 -13.57 -6.94
C GLU A 200 3.94 -12.24 -7.58
N GLU A 201 3.89 -12.14 -8.91
CA GLU A 201 4.12 -10.88 -9.63
C GLU A 201 3.11 -9.79 -9.22
N LEU A 202 1.83 -10.15 -9.00
CA LEU A 202 0.84 -9.24 -8.45
C LEU A 202 1.14 -8.79 -7.02
N VAL A 203 1.80 -9.62 -6.23
CA VAL A 203 2.19 -9.31 -4.84
C VAL A 203 3.47 -8.49 -4.77
N ALA A 204 4.40 -8.68 -5.72
CA ALA A 204 5.70 -8.02 -5.79
C ALA A 204 5.68 -6.65 -6.52
N LEU A 205 4.54 -6.23 -7.06
CA LEU A 205 4.31 -4.93 -7.71
C LEU A 205 4.42 -3.72 -6.76
#